data_AF-A0A2M9GBQ8-F1
#
_entry.id   AF-A0A2M9GBQ8-F1
#
_cell.length_a   1.000
_cell.length_b   1.000
_cell.length_c   1.000
_cell.angle_alpha   90.00
_cell.angle_beta   90.00
_cell.angle_gamma   90.00
#
_symmetry.space_group_name_H-M   'P 1'
#
loop_
_entity.id
_entity.type
_entity.pdbx_description
1 polymer ?
#
loop_
_entity_poly.entity_id
_entity_poly.type
_entity_poly.pdbx_seq_one_letter_code
_entity_poly.pdbx_strand_id
1 'polypeptide(L)'
;MIQSVVILLWLGLCALQDMRQRQIANSLTLGGALLALIYLLWMGLTWLGAPASEGGWAFAVALLLTLPGYALGRFGAGDVKLLAALALASSLDVLLWSLIGAAVFQGAWVLISQRLSARREVSPPGVSTKQPYAPFLLTGFALHWFWIH
;
A
#
# COMPACT_ATOMS: atom_id res chain seq x y z
N MET A 1 -16.33 -11.64 -0.64
CA MET A 1 -16.40 -11.21 0.78
C MET A 1 -15.24 -11.75 1.60
N ILE A 2 -14.97 -13.07 1.62
CA ILE A 2 -13.88 -13.65 2.42
C ILE A 2 -12.49 -13.17 1.95
N GLN A 3 -12.23 -13.13 0.64
CA GLN A 3 -10.90 -12.76 0.13
C GLN A 3 -10.49 -11.33 0.50
N SER A 4 -11.45 -10.41 0.52
CA SER A 4 -11.20 -9.01 0.87
C SER A 4 -10.90 -8.82 2.35
N VAL A 5 -11.50 -9.62 3.23
CA VAL A 5 -11.15 -9.66 4.65
C VAL A 5 -9.73 -10.18 4.85
N VAL A 6 -9.30 -11.16 4.05
CA VAL A 6 -7.91 -11.65 4.07
C VAL A 6 -6.94 -10.55 3.63
N ILE A 7 -7.26 -9.80 2.57
CA ILE A 7 -6.46 -8.65 2.12
C ILE A 7 -6.43 -7.55 3.19
N LEU A 8 -7.55 -7.24 3.85
CA LEU A 8 -7.62 -6.29 4.97
C LEU A 8 -6.74 -6.72 6.14
N LEU A 9 -6.81 -7.99 6.55
CA LEU A 9 -5.99 -8.53 7.63
C LEU A 9 -4.51 -8.50 7.27
N TRP A 10 -4.15 -8.87 6.03
CA TRP A 10 -2.77 -8.81 5.55
C TRP A 10 -2.23 -7.38 5.48
N LEU A 11 -3.00 -6.44 4.93
CA LEU A 11 -2.66 -5.00 4.95
C LEU A 11 -2.55 -4.49 6.38
N GLY A 12 -3.42 -4.94 7.29
CA GLY A 12 -3.37 -4.62 8.73
C GLY A 12 -2.09 -5.07 9.40
N LEU A 13 -1.66 -6.30 9.12
CA LEU A 13 -0.38 -6.82 9.60
C LEU A 13 0.80 -6.04 9.03
N CYS A 14 0.78 -5.72 7.73
CA CYS A 14 1.80 -4.89 7.08
C CYS A 14 1.84 -3.48 7.68
N ALA A 15 0.69 -2.84 7.93
CA ALA A 15 0.58 -1.53 8.55
C ALA A 15 1.08 -1.53 10.00
N LEU A 16 0.73 -2.55 10.78
CA LEU A 16 1.20 -2.69 12.16
C LEU A 16 2.73 -2.89 12.21
N GLN A 17 3.29 -3.68 11.29
CA GLN A 17 4.73 -3.85 11.16
C GLN A 17 5.44 -2.57 10.73
N ASP A 18 4.90 -1.87 9.72
CA ASP A 18 5.45 -0.60 9.24
C ASP A 18 5.44 0.46 10.34
N MET A 19 4.37 0.55 11.13
CA MET A 19 4.29 1.45 12.28
C MET A 19 5.26 1.07 13.41
N ARG A 20 5.43 -0.22 13.69
CA ARG A 20 6.21 -0.71 14.85
C ARG A 20 7.70 -0.78 14.58
N GLN A 21 8.11 -1.12 13.36
CA GLN A 21 9.52 -1.34 12.99
C GLN A 21 10.05 -0.36 11.93
N ARG A 22 9.19 0.49 11.33
CA ARG A 22 9.53 1.39 10.19
C ARG A 22 10.21 0.66 9.03
N GLN A 23 9.97 -0.64 8.97
CA GLN A 23 10.57 -1.62 8.07
C GLN A 23 9.48 -2.64 7.80
N ILE A 24 9.04 -2.72 6.55
CA ILE A 24 8.12 -3.76 6.13
C ILE A 24 8.96 -5.02 5.91
N ALA A 25 8.65 -6.10 6.61
CA ALA A 25 9.36 -7.37 6.44
C ALA A 25 9.23 -7.83 4.99
N ASN A 26 10.36 -8.00 4.30
CA ASN A 26 10.40 -8.51 2.93
C ASN A 26 9.64 -9.82 2.80
N SER A 27 9.64 -10.67 3.83
CA SER A 27 8.96 -11.96 3.83
C SER A 27 7.43 -11.83 3.74
N LEU A 28 6.81 -10.80 4.36
CA LEU A 28 5.36 -10.60 4.31
C LEU A 28 4.92 -10.05 2.94
N THR A 29 5.73 -9.15 2.37
CA THR A 29 5.44 -8.52 1.07
C THR A 29 5.75 -9.44 -0.09
N LEU A 30 6.92 -10.10 -0.10
CA LEU A 30 7.26 -11.11 -1.11
C LEU A 30 6.41 -12.36 -0.96
N GLY A 31 6.12 -12.81 0.26
CA GLY A 31 5.24 -13.96 0.49
C GLY A 31 3.83 -13.69 -0.03
N GLY A 32 3.27 -12.51 0.26
CA GLY A 32 1.98 -12.08 -0.28
C GLY A 32 1.99 -11.95 -1.80
N ALA A 33 3.03 -11.31 -2.37
CA ALA A 33 3.18 -11.17 -3.82
C ALA A 33 3.26 -12.54 -4.52
N LEU A 34 4.05 -13.45 -3.97
CA LEU A 34 4.30 -14.78 -4.54
C LEU A 34 3.06 -15.66 -4.43
N LEU A 35 2.33 -15.62 -3.32
CA LEU A 35 1.04 -16.31 -3.18
C LEU A 35 -0.01 -15.76 -4.17
N ALA A 36 -0.11 -14.44 -4.31
CA ALA A 36 -1.01 -13.82 -5.27
C ALA A 36 -0.64 -14.19 -6.71
N LEU A 37 0.66 -14.22 -7.05
CA LEU A 37 1.15 -14.63 -8.36
C LEU A 37 0.85 -16.10 -8.65
N ILE A 38 1.14 -17.00 -7.70
CA ILE A 38 0.85 -18.44 -7.85
C ILE A 38 -0.65 -18.65 -8.04
N TYR A 39 -1.48 -17.97 -7.25
CA TYR A 39 -2.94 -18.06 -7.38
C TYR A 39 -3.42 -17.55 -8.75
N LEU A 40 -2.89 -16.43 -9.21
CA LEU A 40 -3.22 -15.84 -10.51
C LEU A 40 -2.82 -16.75 -11.67
N LEU A 41 -1.63 -17.37 -11.61
CA LEU A 41 -1.15 -18.32 -12.62
C LEU A 41 -1.93 -19.64 -12.59
N TRP A 42 -2.37 -20.09 -11.42
CA TRP A 42 -3.10 -21.35 -11.27
C TRP A 42 -4.58 -21.23 -11.63
N MET A 43 -5.23 -20.16 -11.17
CA MET A 43 -6.68 -19.96 -11.29
C MET A 43 -7.06 -19.12 -12.51
N GLY A 44 -6.13 -18.37 -13.10
CA GLY A 44 -6.40 -17.40 -14.17
C GLY A 44 -7.18 -16.15 -13.71
N LEU A 45 -7.37 -16.02 -12.40
CA LEU A 45 -8.14 -14.96 -11.75
C LEU A 45 -7.33 -14.41 -10.56
N THR A 46 -7.49 -13.12 -10.28
CA THR A 46 -6.96 -12.49 -9.07
C THR A 46 -7.75 -12.95 -7.84
N TRP A 47 -7.24 -12.70 -6.63
CA TRP A 47 -7.95 -13.07 -5.40
C TRP A 47 -9.31 -12.37 -5.23
N LEU A 48 -9.48 -11.18 -5.81
CA LEU A 48 -10.76 -10.46 -5.87
C LEU A 48 -11.64 -10.89 -7.05
N GLY A 49 -11.20 -11.85 -7.87
CA GLY A 49 -11.97 -12.41 -8.98
C GLY A 49 -11.85 -11.64 -10.30
N ALA A 50 -10.88 -10.73 -10.43
CA ALA A 50 -10.59 -10.07 -11.71
C ALA A 50 -9.83 -11.02 -12.64
N PRO A 51 -9.93 -10.89 -13.97
CA PRO A 51 -9.14 -11.68 -14.91
C PRO A 51 -7.63 -11.45 -14.73
N ALA A 52 -6.82 -12.48 -14.97
CA ALA A 52 -5.36 -12.41 -14.85
C ALA A 52 -4.71 -11.29 -15.69
N SER A 53 -5.28 -10.98 -16.85
CA SER A 53 -4.83 -9.85 -17.69
C SER A 53 -4.95 -8.51 -16.96
N GLU A 54 -6.02 -8.32 -16.20
CA GLU A 54 -6.25 -7.11 -15.41
C GLU A 54 -5.34 -7.06 -14.19
N GLY A 55 -5.12 -8.19 -13.50
CA GLY A 55 -4.14 -8.27 -12.41
C GLY A 55 -2.70 -7.98 -12.88
N GLY A 56 -2.34 -8.47 -14.07
CA GLY A 56 -1.05 -8.16 -14.72
C GLY A 56 -0.91 -6.68 -15.08
N TRP A 57 -1.96 -6.07 -15.63
CA TRP A 57 -2.00 -4.63 -15.89
C TRP A 57 -1.92 -3.79 -14.61
N ALA A 58 -2.65 -4.18 -13.56
CA ALA A 58 -2.57 -3.53 -12.27
C ALA A 58 -1.14 -3.59 -11.71
N PHE A 59 -0.46 -4.73 -11.83
CA PHE A 59 0.93 -4.87 -11.39
C PHE A 59 1.88 -3.96 -12.18
N ALA A 60 1.73 -3.90 -13.51
CA ALA A 60 2.53 -3.02 -14.35
C ALA A 60 2.31 -1.53 -14.00
N VAL A 61 1.05 -1.12 -13.79
CA VAL A 61 0.69 0.24 -13.37
C VAL A 61 1.23 0.55 -11.98
N ALA A 62 1.14 -0.40 -11.04
CA ALA A 62 1.70 -0.25 -9.71
C ALA A 62 3.21 0.02 -9.78
N LEU A 63 3.97 -0.75 -10.56
CA LEU A 63 5.39 -0.51 -10.77
C LEU A 63 5.65 0.83 -11.46
N LEU A 64 4.92 1.15 -12.52
CA LEU A 64 5.09 2.39 -13.28
C LEU A 64 4.88 3.63 -12.40
N LEU A 65 3.93 3.59 -11.46
CA LEU A 65 3.65 4.70 -10.54
C LEU A 65 4.63 4.73 -9.35
N THR A 66 5.07 3.57 -8.87
CA THR A 66 5.88 3.49 -7.65
C THR A 66 7.38 3.55 -7.90
N LEU A 67 7.88 3.06 -9.04
CA LEU A 67 9.30 3.14 -9.42
C LEU A 67 9.84 4.58 -9.52
N PRO A 68 9.18 5.53 -10.20
CA PRO A 68 9.64 6.92 -10.21
C PRO A 68 9.60 7.52 -8.80
N GLY A 69 8.56 7.23 -8.00
CA GLY A 69 8.49 7.70 -6.62
C GLY A 69 9.56 7.06 -5.71
N TYR A 70 9.99 5.83 -5.98
CA TYR A 70 11.13 5.18 -5.34
C TYR A 70 12.46 5.85 -5.74
N ALA A 71 12.66 6.14 -7.02
CA ALA A 71 13.84 6.86 -7.51
C ALA A 71 13.93 8.28 -6.95
N LEU A 72 12.80 8.96 -6.74
CA LEU A 72 12.71 10.26 -6.08
C LEU A 72 12.89 10.17 -4.54
N GLY A 73 13.09 8.97 -3.98
CA GLY A 73 13.27 8.75 -2.54
C GLY A 73 11.99 8.94 -1.70
N ARG A 74 10.82 9.01 -2.33
CA ARG A 74 9.51 9.18 -1.66
C ARG A 74 8.87 7.87 -1.25
N PHE A 75 9.09 6.79 -2.02
CA PHE A 75 8.64 5.44 -1.66
C PHE A 75 9.81 4.58 -1.19
N GLY A 76 9.59 3.78 -0.16
CA GLY A 76 10.53 2.74 0.25
C GLY A 76 10.41 1.50 -0.64
N ALA A 77 11.48 0.69 -0.68
CA ALA A 77 11.43 -0.59 -1.41
C ALA A 77 10.34 -1.55 -0.89
N GLY A 78 9.92 -1.39 0.37
CA GLY A 78 8.78 -2.13 0.94
C GLY A 78 7.43 -1.68 0.38
N ASP A 79 7.25 -0.37 0.16
CA ASP A 79 6.00 0.22 -0.34
C ASP A 79 5.72 -0.21 -1.77
N VAL A 80 6.76 -0.21 -2.61
CA VAL A 80 6.71 -0.72 -4.00
C VAL A 80 6.25 -2.17 -4.00
N LYS A 81 6.83 -3.02 -3.14
CA LYS A 81 6.49 -4.45 -3.07
C LYS A 81 5.09 -4.69 -2.54
N LEU A 82 4.67 -3.91 -1.54
CA LEU A 82 3.33 -3.99 -0.98
C LEU A 82 2.27 -3.62 -2.03
N LEU A 83 2.48 -2.52 -2.76
CA LEU A 83 1.59 -2.09 -3.84
C LEU A 83 1.58 -3.10 -5.00
N ALA A 84 2.74 -3.65 -5.36
CA ALA A 84 2.85 -4.68 -6.38
C ALA A 84 2.09 -5.96 -5.99
N ALA A 85 2.21 -6.39 -4.73
CA ALA A 85 1.47 -7.53 -4.19
C ALA A 85 -0.05 -7.28 -4.15
N LEU A 86 -0.47 -6.08 -3.72
CA LEU A 86 -1.88 -5.67 -3.73
C LEU A 86 -2.43 -5.68 -5.16
N ALA A 87 -1.65 -5.22 -6.14
CA ALA A 87 -2.04 -5.20 -7.55
C ALA A 87 -2.34 -6.60 -8.10
N LEU A 88 -1.46 -7.57 -7.82
CA LEU A 88 -1.64 -8.97 -8.23
C LEU A 88 -2.82 -9.64 -7.54
N ALA A 89 -3.10 -9.27 -6.29
CA ALA A 89 -4.20 -9.83 -5.52
C ALA A 89 -5.57 -9.22 -5.87
N SER A 90 -5.60 -8.04 -6.48
CA SER A 90 -6.83 -7.24 -6.63
C SER A 90 -7.19 -6.93 -8.08
N SER A 91 -7.48 -5.67 -8.38
CA SER A 91 -7.82 -5.13 -9.70
C SER A 91 -7.25 -3.73 -9.83
N LEU A 92 -7.26 -3.19 -11.05
CA LEU A 92 -6.72 -1.85 -11.31
C LEU A 92 -7.48 -0.79 -10.50
N ASP A 93 -8.80 -0.90 -10.42
CA ASP A 93 -9.64 0.05 -9.68
C ASP A 93 -9.29 0.08 -8.20
N VAL A 94 -9.18 -1.09 -7.56
CA VAL A 94 -8.86 -1.21 -6.14
C VAL A 94 -7.46 -0.65 -5.84
N LEU A 95 -6.50 -0.91 -6.72
CA LEU A 95 -5.15 -0.36 -6.63
C LEU A 95 -5.20 1.19 -6.67
N LEU A 96 -5.86 1.76 -7.68
CA LEU A 96 -5.91 3.20 -7.90
C LEU A 96 -6.62 3.91 -6.74
N TRP A 97 -7.76 3.40 -6.29
CA TRP A 97 -8.47 3.97 -5.14
C TRP A 97 -7.66 3.90 -3.85
N SER A 98 -6.95 2.79 -3.62
CA SER A 98 -6.07 2.65 -2.45
C SER A 98 -4.89 3.62 -2.52
N LEU A 99 -4.31 3.80 -3.70
CA LEU A 99 -3.18 4.71 -3.92
C LEU A 99 -3.59 6.18 -3.80
N ILE A 100 -4.73 6.56 -4.36
CA ILE A 100 -5.32 7.91 -4.20
C ILE A 100 -5.63 8.17 -2.73
N GLY A 101 -6.29 7.22 -2.05
CA GLY A 101 -6.59 7.33 -0.62
C GLY A 101 -5.33 7.53 0.22
N ALA A 102 -4.30 6.72 -0.03
CA ALA A 102 -3.01 6.85 0.64
C ALA A 102 -2.35 8.21 0.39
N ALA A 103 -2.36 8.69 -0.86
CA ALA A 103 -1.77 9.96 -1.23
C ALA A 103 -2.49 11.16 -0.59
N VAL A 104 -3.83 11.13 -0.57
CA VAL A 104 -4.65 12.19 0.06
C VAL A 104 -4.40 12.23 1.56
N PHE A 105 -4.42 11.08 2.24
CA PHE A 105 -4.20 11.03 3.69
C PHE A 105 -2.75 11.40 4.08
N GLN A 106 -1.74 10.91 3.34
CA GLN A 106 -0.35 11.31 3.52
C GLN A 106 -0.18 12.82 3.30
N GLY A 107 -0.75 13.36 2.22
CA GLY A 107 -0.68 14.79 1.90
C GLY A 107 -1.35 15.64 2.97
N ALA A 108 -2.54 15.25 3.43
CA ALA A 108 -3.24 15.92 4.52
C ALA A 108 -2.44 15.88 5.83
N TRP A 109 -1.86 14.73 6.17
CA TRP A 109 -1.01 14.58 7.36
C TRP A 109 0.25 15.44 7.28
N VAL A 110 0.92 15.48 6.14
CA VAL A 110 2.08 16.36 5.91
C VAL A 110 1.68 17.82 6.05
N LEU A 111 0.58 18.26 5.43
CA LEU A 111 0.10 19.64 5.54
C LEU A 111 -0.26 20.01 6.98
N ILE A 112 -0.94 19.13 7.72
CA ILE A 112 -1.30 19.34 9.13
C ILE A 112 -0.03 19.38 10.00
N SER A 113 0.90 18.45 9.80
CA SER A 113 2.17 18.40 10.53
C SER A 113 3.03 19.62 10.25
N GLN A 114 3.12 20.08 9.00
CA GLN A 114 3.82 21.33 8.64
C GLN A 114 3.14 22.56 9.26
N ARG A 115 1.81 22.63 9.27
CA ARG A 115 1.05 23.72 9.92
C ARG A 115 1.23 23.73 11.44
N LEU A 116 1.35 22.55 12.07
CA LEU A 116 1.57 22.40 13.51
C LEU A 116 3.05 22.62 13.89
N SER A 117 4.00 22.17 13.07
CA SER A 117 5.44 22.40 13.23
C SER A 117 5.83 23.84 12.93
N ALA A 118 5.14 24.53 12.01
CA ALA A 118 5.27 25.98 11.83
C ALA A 118 4.82 26.77 13.07
N ARG A 119 4.05 26.16 13.98
CA ARG A 119 3.73 26.71 15.31
C ARG A 119 4.66 26.20 16.43
N ARG A 120 5.52 25.22 16.14
CA ARG A 120 6.43 24.60 17.10
C ARG A 120 7.86 24.84 16.63
N GLU A 121 8.35 26.04 16.90
CA GLU A 121 9.79 26.28 16.90
C GLU A 121 10.43 25.25 17.83
N VAL A 122 11.41 24.51 17.30
CA VAL A 122 12.21 23.48 17.95
C VAL A 122 11.51 22.11 18.10
N SER A 123 11.90 21.17 17.23
CA SER A 123 11.86 19.72 17.52
C SER A 123 13.30 19.21 17.62
N PRO A 124 13.64 18.36 18.61
CA PRO A 124 14.99 17.90 18.86
C PRO A 124 15.49 16.91 17.79
N PRO A 125 16.82 16.83 17.55
CA PRO A 125 17.40 15.93 16.56
C PRO A 125 17.38 14.48 17.07
N GLY A 126 16.90 13.53 16.25
CA GLY A 126 17.13 12.10 16.50
C GLY A 126 15.96 11.15 16.27
N VAL A 127 14.75 11.62 15.99
CA VAL A 127 13.63 10.73 15.64
C VAL A 127 13.67 10.41 14.14
N SER A 128 13.81 9.12 13.82
CA SER A 128 13.77 8.59 12.45
C SER A 128 12.62 9.23 11.67
N THR A 129 12.92 9.74 10.47
CA THR A 129 12.03 10.55 9.62
C THR A 129 11.19 9.73 8.65
N LYS A 130 11.30 8.38 8.68
CA LYS A 130 10.52 7.50 7.80
C LYS A 130 9.04 7.51 8.20
N GLN A 131 8.20 8.13 7.37
CA GLN A 131 6.75 8.10 7.53
C GLN A 131 6.21 6.71 7.15
N PRO A 132 5.39 6.07 8.00
CA PRO A 132 4.82 4.77 7.69
C PRO A 132 3.72 4.93 6.63
N TYR A 133 3.94 4.38 5.44
CA TYR A 133 3.03 4.51 4.29
C TYR A 133 1.92 3.46 4.30
N ALA A 134 2.20 2.26 4.82
CA ALA A 134 1.26 1.15 4.89
C ALA A 134 -0.06 1.45 5.65
N PRO A 135 -0.09 2.17 6.79
CA PRO A 135 -1.35 2.50 7.46
C PRO A 135 -2.27 3.41 6.63
N PHE A 136 -1.70 4.32 5.83
CA PHE A 136 -2.49 5.19 4.96
C PHE A 136 -3.07 4.45 3.75
N LEU A 137 -2.35 3.44 3.26
CA LEU A 137 -2.82 2.53 2.23
C LEU A 137 -4.00 1.69 2.73
N LEU A 138 -3.91 1.21 3.97
CA LEU A 138 -4.99 0.47 4.61
C LEU A 138 -6.25 1.33 4.74
N THR A 139 -6.12 2.58 5.18
CA THR A 139 -7.29 3.46 5.30
C THR A 139 -7.94 3.72 3.94
N GLY A 140 -7.14 3.90 2.87
CA GLY A 140 -7.66 4.04 1.51
C GLY A 140 -8.44 2.80 1.05
N PHE A 141 -7.88 1.61 1.25
CA PHE A 141 -8.55 0.35 0.91
C PHE A 141 -9.83 0.13 1.72
N ALA A 142 -9.80 0.39 3.04
CA ALA A 142 -10.95 0.24 3.91
C ALA A 142 -12.10 1.18 3.55
N LEU A 143 -11.79 2.42 3.16
CA LEU A 143 -12.80 3.40 2.75
C LEU A 143 -13.47 3.00 1.43
N HIS A 144 -12.70 2.49 0.47
CA HIS A 144 -13.23 1.97 -0.79
C HIS A 144 -14.10 0.73 -0.58
N TRP A 145 -13.67 -0.18 0.29
CA TRP A 145 -14.46 -1.35 0.70
C TRP A 145 -15.83 -0.95 1.28
N PHE A 146 -15.85 0.07 2.14
CA PHE A 146 -17.08 0.60 2.74
C PHE A 146 -17.99 1.35 1.74
N TRP A 147 -17.45 1.79 0.61
CA TRP A 147 -18.22 2.48 -0.43
C TRP A 147 -18.92 1.51 -1.41
N ILE A 148 -18.32 0.33 -1.63
CA ILE A 148 -18.82 -0.68 -2.58
C ILE A 148 -19.82 -1.66 -1.94
N HIS A 149 -19.83 -1.78 -0.61
CA HIS A 149 -20.76 -2.62 0.15
C HIS A 149 -21.75 -1.79 0.95
#